data_AF-A0A929VN94-F1
#
_entry.id   AF-A0A929VN94-F1
#
_cell.length_a   1.000
_cell.length_b   1.000
_cell.length_c   1.000
_cell.angle_alpha   90.00
_cell.angle_beta   90.00
_cell.angle_gamma   90.00
#
_symmetry.space_group_name_H-M   'P 1'
#
loop_
_entity.id
_entity.type
_entity.pdbx_description
1 polymer ?
#
loop_
_entity_poly.entity_id
_entity_poly.type
_entity_poly.pdbx_seq_one_letter_code
_entity_poly.pdbx_strand_id
1 'polypeptide(L)' 'MSNKIILSPNTKITDLFNAYPTLKNELININPKFKMLKTPLAKVMLKKATLSMACEKTGMSYEQLVEKLNDIIEKIEIQ' A
#
# COMPACT_ATOMS: atom_id res chain seq x y z
N MET A 1 -5.08 -21.10 -5.19
CA MET A 1 -6.13 -20.16 -5.62
C MET A 1 -5.78 -18.83 -4.99
N SER A 2 -5.32 -17.85 -5.77
CA SER A 2 -4.90 -16.55 -5.24
C SER A 2 -6.14 -15.70 -4.95
N ASN A 3 -6.42 -15.41 -3.68
CA ASN A 3 -7.49 -14.50 -3.29
C ASN A 3 -7.04 -13.06 -3.60
N LYS A 4 -7.42 -12.57 -4.79
CA LYS A 4 -7.15 -11.18 -5.17
C LYS A 4 -8.12 -10.26 -4.44
N ILE A 5 -7.61 -9.33 -3.65
CA ILE A 5 -8.45 -8.38 -2.93
C ILE A 5 -8.98 -7.35 -3.92
N ILE A 6 -10.28 -7.03 -3.81
CA ILE A 6 -10.90 -6.00 -4.62
C ILE A 6 -10.45 -4.64 -4.07
N LEU A 7 -9.47 -4.04 -4.73
CA LEU A 7 -8.97 -2.71 -4.44
C LEU A 7 -9.64 -1.69 -5.37
N SER A 8 -10.10 -0.58 -4.80
CA SER A 8 -10.54 0.63 -5.52
C SER A 8 -9.61 1.83 -5.26
N PRO A 9 -9.59 2.86 -6.12
CA PRO A 9 -8.81 4.07 -5.89
C PRO A 9 -9.09 4.77 -4.54
N ASN A 10 -10.30 4.57 -3.99
CA ASN A 10 -10.76 5.13 -2.72
C ASN A 10 -10.41 4.26 -1.51
N THR A 11 -9.86 3.07 -1.72
CA THR A 11 -9.41 2.19 -0.63
C THR A 11 -8.38 2.92 0.21
N LYS A 12 -8.61 2.99 1.52
CA LYS A 12 -7.65 3.62 2.42
C LYS A 12 -6.46 2.69 2.62
N ILE A 13 -5.27 3.25 2.46
CA ILE A 13 -4.02 2.51 2.67
C ILE A 13 -3.87 2.10 4.14
N THR A 14 -4.44 2.88 5.07
CA THR A 14 -4.45 2.51 6.50
C THR A 14 -5.22 1.23 6.77
N ASP A 15 -6.29 0.98 6.03
CA ASP A 15 -7.10 -0.23 6.23
C ASP A 15 -6.29 -1.47 5.81
N LEU A 16 -5.50 -1.35 4.74
CA LEU A 16 -4.54 -2.36 4.32
C LEU A 16 -3.42 -2.57 5.35
N PHE A 17 -2.90 -1.51 5.96
CA PHE A 17 -1.87 -1.64 7.01
C PHE A 17 -2.42 -2.26 8.30
N ASN A 18 -3.69 -2.04 8.62
CA ASN A 18 -4.34 -2.65 9.77
C ASN A 18 -4.56 -4.15 9.55
N ALA A 19 -4.97 -4.54 8.33
CA ALA A 19 -5.13 -5.94 7.95
C ALA A 19 -3.79 -6.66 7.79
N TYR A 20 -2.78 -5.98 7.25
CA TYR A 20 -1.46 -6.53 6.94
C TYR A 20 -0.35 -5.63 7.54
N PRO A 21 -0.02 -5.77 8.84
CA PRO A 21 0.92 -4.86 9.53
C PRO A 21 2.33 -4.78 8.91
N THR A 22 2.78 -5.85 8.26
CA THR A 22 4.09 -5.93 7.58
C THR A 22 4.10 -5.23 6.21
N LEU A 23 2.92 -5.02 5.59
CA LEU A 23 2.77 -4.42 4.26
C LEU A 23 3.46 -3.06 4.14
N LYS A 24 3.41 -2.26 5.20
CA LYS A 24 4.05 -0.94 5.24
C LYS A 24 5.56 -1.01 4.98
N ASN A 25 6.23 -2.05 5.49
CA ASN A 25 7.67 -2.23 5.26
C ASN A 25 7.93 -2.76 3.85
N GLU A 26 7.10 -3.67 3.36
CA GLU A 26 7.21 -4.22 2.01
C GLU A 26 7.00 -3.17 0.91
N LEU A 27 6.10 -2.20 1.10
CA LEU A 27 5.91 -1.10 0.16
C LEU A 27 7.20 -0.29 -0.09
N ILE A 28 8.06 -0.17 0.92
CA ILE A 28 9.34 0.56 0.77
C ILE A 28 10.27 -0.14 -0.23
N ASN A 29 10.15 -1.45 -0.38
CA ASN A 29 10.90 -2.24 -1.35
C ASN A 29 10.37 -2.05 -2.78
N ILE A 30 9.12 -1.63 -2.97
CA ILE A 30 8.52 -1.38 -4.29
C ILE A 30 8.91 -0.01 -4.83
N ASN A 31 8.83 1.03 -4.01
CA ASN A 31 9.15 2.39 -4.44
C ASN A 31 9.80 3.17 -3.30
N PRO A 32 10.99 3.77 -3.49
CA PRO A 32 11.71 4.47 -2.43
C PRO A 32 10.94 5.65 -1.85
N LYS A 33 9.97 6.22 -2.58
CA LYS A 33 9.09 7.28 -2.06
C LYS A 33 8.26 6.80 -0.87
N PHE A 34 7.93 5.51 -0.77
CA PHE A 34 7.24 4.96 0.40
C PHE A 34 8.07 5.05 1.69
N LYS A 35 9.38 5.36 1.65
CA LYS A 35 10.17 5.70 2.85
C LYS A 35 9.51 6.81 3.67
N MET A 36 8.75 7.71 3.04
CA MET A 36 8.02 8.77 3.74
C MET A 36 7.04 8.23 4.78
N LEU A 37 6.54 7.00 4.62
CA LEU A 37 5.63 6.33 5.57
C LEU A 37 6.26 6.11 6.95
N LYS A 38 7.60 6.13 7.05
CA LYS A 38 8.35 5.99 8.30
C LYS A 38 8.61 7.33 9.01
N THR A 39 8.26 8.46 8.40
CA THR A 39 8.46 9.78 9.01
C THR A 39 7.38 10.10 10.05
N PRO A 40 7.66 10.95 11.06
CA PRO A 40 6.65 11.40 12.02
C PRO A 40 5.42 12.07 11.36
N LEU A 41 5.64 12.80 10.26
CA LEU A 41 4.59 13.50 9.51
C LEU A 41 3.63 12.53 8.80
N ALA A 42 4.05 11.29 8.52
CA ALA A 42 3.22 10.31 7.84
C ALA A 42 1.92 10.03 8.59
N LYS A 43 1.92 10.08 9.93
CA LYS A 43 0.73 9.83 10.75
C LYS A 43 -0.45 10.75 10.40
N VAL A 44 -0.16 12.01 10.07
CA VAL A 44 -1.20 12.99 9.73
C VAL A 44 -1.73 12.75 8.32
N MET A 45 -0.82 12.53 7.36
CA MET A 45 -1.18 12.26 5.96
C MET A 45 -1.96 10.94 5.80
N LEU A 46 -1.58 9.90 6.55
CA LEU A 46 -2.15 8.57 6.44
C LEU A 46 -3.64 8.51 6.82
N LYS A 47 -4.11 9.38 7.72
CA LYS A 47 -5.53 9.41 8.14
C LYS A 47 -6.53 9.51 6.98
N LYS A 48 -6.11 10.10 5.86
CA LYS A 48 -6.93 10.29 4.66
C LYS A 48 -6.34 9.64 3.41
N ALA A 49 -5.21 8.93 3.53
CA ALA A 49 -4.49 8.43 2.38
C ALA A 49 -5.23 7.26 1.70
N THR A 50 -5.54 7.45 0.42
CA THR A 50 -6.12 6.42 -0.45
C THR A 50 -5.08 5.87 -1.43
N LEU A 51 -5.41 4.80 -2.15
CA LEU A 51 -4.58 4.29 -3.24
C LEU A 51 -4.33 5.34 -4.33
N SER A 52 -5.32 6.15 -4.69
CA SER A 52 -5.14 7.27 -5.65
C SER A 52 -4.07 8.25 -5.17
N MET A 53 -4.13 8.65 -3.90
CA MET A 53 -3.13 9.57 -3.33
C MET A 53 -1.72 8.95 -3.29
N ALA A 54 -1.61 7.64 -3.09
CA ALA A 54 -0.32 6.96 -3.19
C ALA A 54 0.21 6.92 -4.62
N CYS A 55 -0.65 6.69 -5.62
CA CYS A 55 -0.27 6.81 -7.03
C CYS A 55 0.28 8.21 -7.34
N GLU A 56 -0.44 9.27 -6.96
CA GLU A 56 0.02 10.66 -7.13
C GLU A 56 1.37 10.90 -6.44
N LYS A 57 1.52 10.41 -5.21
CA LYS A 57 2.72 10.64 -4.43
C LYS A 57 3.92 9.89 -4.98
N THR A 58 3.73 8.66 -5.44
CA THR A 58 4.79 7.77 -5.91
C THR A 58 5.11 7.96 -7.40
N GLY A 59 4.14 8.41 -8.18
CA GLY A 59 4.17 8.41 -9.65
C GLY A 59 3.89 7.05 -10.28
N MET A 60 3.45 6.06 -9.50
CA MET A 60 3.06 4.74 -10.01
C MET A 60 1.64 4.79 -10.60
N SER A 61 1.38 4.00 -11.64
CA SER A 61 0.00 3.79 -12.09
C SER A 61 -0.81 3.04 -11.04
N TYR A 62 -2.14 3.16 -11.12
CA TYR A 62 -3.04 2.45 -10.21
C TYR A 62 -2.91 0.93 -10.38
N GLU A 63 -2.83 0.46 -11.60
CA GLU A 63 -2.68 -0.95 -11.97
C GLU A 63 -1.38 -1.53 -11.41
N GLN A 64 -0.27 -0.82 -11.60
CA GLN A 64 1.05 -1.21 -11.07
C GLN A 64 1.04 -1.32 -9.55
N LEU A 65 0.42 -0.35 -8.86
CA LEU A 65 0.32 -0.37 -7.41
C LEU A 65 -0.55 -1.53 -6.92
N VAL A 66 -1.71 -1.75 -7.55
CA VAL A 66 -2.63 -2.84 -7.19
C VAL A 66 -2.01 -4.21 -7.43
N GLU A 67 -1.31 -4.40 -8.55
CA GLU A 67 -0.58 -5.63 -8.83
C GLU A 67 0.44 -5.92 -7.74
N LYS A 68 1.29 -4.95 -7.42
CA LYS A 68 2.33 -5.11 -6.39
C LYS A 68 1.77 -5.31 -4.98
N LEU A 69 0.65 -4.68 -4.66
CA LEU A 69 -0.07 -4.91 -3.40
C LEU A 69 -0.59 -6.34 -3.30
N ASN A 70 -1.21 -6.86 -4.35
CA ASN A 70 -1.68 -8.25 -4.38
C ASN A 70 -0.49 -9.22 -4.26
N ASP A 71 0.60 -8.99 -4.99
CA ASP A 71 1.82 -9.83 -4.91
C ASP A 71 2.35 -9.91 -3.47
N ILE A 72 2.40 -8.79 -2.75
CA ILE A 72 2.87 -8.77 -1.36
C ILE A 72 1.88 -9.48 -0.44
N ILE A 73 0.59 -9.18 -0.58
CA ILE A 73 -0.42 -9.73 0.32
C ILE A 73 -0.50 -11.25 0.17
N GLU A 74 -0.47 -11.76 -1.05
CA GLU A 74 -0.39 -13.20 -1.31
C GLU A 74 0.84 -13.82 -0.64
N LYS A 75 2.01 -13.17 -0.71
CA LYS A 75 3.21 -13.62 0.00
C LYS A 75 3.08 -13.60 1.52
N ILE A 76 2.30 -12.68 2.09
CA ILE A 76 2.05 -12.60 3.54
C ILE A 76 1.09 -13.71 3.97
N GLU A 77 0.05 -14.00 3.19
CA GLU A 77 -0.98 -15.00 3.54
C GLU A 77 -0.50 -16.45 3.40
N ILE A 78 0.56 -16.69 2.62
CA ILE A 78 1.16 -18.02 2.43
C ILE A 78 2.26 -18.32 3.48
N GLN A 79 2.66 -17.33 4.30
CA GLN A 79 3.61 -17.49 5.40
C GLN A 79 2.93 -17.91 6.70
#